data_AF-A0A8H6E5Z8-F1
#
_entry.id   AF-A0A8H6E5Z8-F1
#
_cell.length_a   1.000
_cell.length_b   1.000
_cell.length_c   1.000
_cell.angle_alpha   90.00
_cell.angle_beta   90.00
_cell.angle_gamma   90.00
#
_symmetry.space_group_name_H-M   'P 1'
#
loop_
_entity.id
_entity.type
_entity.pdbx_description
1 polymer ?
#
loop_
_entity_poly.entity_id
_entity_poly.type
_entity_poly.pdbx_seq_one_letter_code
_entity_poly.pdbx_strand_id
1 'polypeptide(L)'
;MVPSSPTEDLAYIKTTNTETGRVEVHIASGSSGFRTRTLEVGTTFISEDNGTWQLIDADGDGRPDLVYIKTRNTGTGRVEVHIASASSNYQTRILETGTTFYPEDNGVWQMADFDHDGKLDLIYIKTRNTGTGKVEVHVASGASKFQTRIQEVGTTFYPENNGAWQMVDFDRDGKLDLAYIKTQNTGTGKVEVHVASGSSTYNARVQEVGTTFNTENNGFWGLSDFNHDGVLDLVYIKTQNTGTGSVEVHVASGRS
;
A
#
# COMPACT_ATOMS: atom_id res chain seq x y z
N MET A 1 29.36 -1.53 -18.78
CA MET A 1 29.02 -0.80 -17.53
C MET A 1 27.57 -0.41 -17.69
N VAL A 2 26.65 -1.22 -17.16
CA VAL A 2 25.22 -0.90 -17.22
C VAL A 2 25.00 0.26 -16.25
N PRO A 3 24.38 1.38 -16.65
CA PRO A 3 24.01 2.42 -15.70
C PRO A 3 23.18 1.76 -14.59
N SER A 4 23.49 2.02 -13.33
CA SER A 4 22.58 1.66 -12.25
C SER A 4 21.26 2.37 -12.54
N SER A 5 20.21 1.62 -12.89
CA SER A 5 18.86 2.16 -12.96
C SER A 5 18.57 2.92 -11.67
N PRO A 6 17.86 4.07 -11.72
CA PRO A 6 17.40 4.70 -10.50
C PRO A 6 16.65 3.65 -9.67
N THR A 7 16.96 3.56 -8.38
CA THR A 7 16.23 2.72 -7.44
C THR A 7 15.27 3.60 -6.66
N GLU A 8 14.09 3.07 -6.34
CA GLU A 8 13.09 3.78 -5.54
C GLU A 8 13.66 4.20 -4.18
N ASP A 9 13.22 5.37 -3.69
CA ASP A 9 13.55 5.84 -2.34
C ASP A 9 12.78 5.03 -1.29
N LEU A 10 13.39 4.82 -0.12
CA LEU A 10 12.73 4.17 1.02
C LEU A 10 12.13 5.24 1.92
N ALA A 11 10.80 5.23 2.03
CA ALA A 11 10.09 6.09 2.96
C ALA A 11 9.66 5.32 4.23
N TYR A 12 9.70 6.01 5.36
CA TYR A 12 9.26 5.50 6.66
C TYR A 12 8.42 6.54 7.38
N ILE A 13 7.28 6.11 7.91
CA ILE A 13 6.35 6.93 8.69
C ILE A 13 6.50 6.54 10.16
N LYS A 14 7.05 7.46 10.96
CA LYS A 14 7.28 7.26 12.39
C LYS A 14 6.10 7.81 13.17
N THR A 15 5.37 6.93 13.85
CA THR A 15 4.18 7.31 14.64
C THR A 15 4.41 7.28 16.14
N THR A 16 5.46 6.61 16.62
CA THR A 16 5.80 6.49 18.05
C THR A 16 7.26 6.84 18.30
N ASN A 17 7.57 7.30 19.52
CA ASN A 17 8.91 7.76 19.90
C ASN A 17 9.47 8.82 18.92
N THR A 18 8.60 9.73 18.48
CA THR A 18 8.95 10.81 17.55
C THR A 18 9.62 11.95 18.30
N GLU A 19 10.61 12.57 17.69
CA GLU A 19 11.37 13.70 18.24
C GLU A 19 10.51 14.97 18.25
N THR A 20 9.64 15.11 17.26
CA THR A 20 8.75 16.28 17.14
C THR A 20 7.47 16.17 17.98
N GLY A 21 7.22 15.02 18.63
CA GLY A 21 5.95 14.73 19.30
C GLY A 21 4.74 14.63 18.34
N ARG A 22 5.01 14.51 17.04
CA ARG A 22 4.05 14.39 15.94
C ARG A 22 4.43 13.22 15.05
N VAL A 23 3.56 12.80 14.14
CA VAL A 23 3.95 11.81 13.12
C VAL A 23 5.04 12.42 12.24
N GLU A 24 6.11 11.66 11.99
CA GLU A 24 7.23 12.10 11.15
C GLU A 24 7.30 11.29 9.86
N VAL A 25 7.70 11.95 8.77
CA VAL A 25 8.03 11.31 7.51
C VAL A 25 9.54 11.39 7.31
N HIS A 26 10.13 10.23 7.02
CA HIS A 26 11.56 10.05 6.76
C HIS A 26 11.73 9.46 5.36
N ILE A 27 12.62 10.00 4.54
CA ILE A 27 12.95 9.46 3.21
C ILE A 27 14.45 9.23 3.12
N ALA A 28 14.84 8.02 2.72
CA ALA A 28 16.22 7.64 2.46
C ALA A 28 16.41 7.37 0.96
N SER A 29 17.44 7.95 0.36
CA SER A 29 17.59 7.92 -1.10
C SER A 29 18.01 6.53 -1.60
N GLY A 30 17.23 5.97 -2.52
CA GLY A 30 17.55 4.74 -3.23
C GLY A 30 18.88 4.85 -3.97
N SER A 31 19.11 5.96 -4.67
CA SER A 31 20.35 6.22 -5.42
C SER A 31 21.63 6.20 -4.56
N SER A 32 21.49 6.48 -3.26
CA SER A 32 22.59 6.40 -2.28
C SER A 32 22.79 5.00 -1.68
N GLY A 33 22.00 4.02 -2.11
CA GLY A 33 21.85 2.73 -1.43
C GLY A 33 21.24 2.89 -0.03
N PHE A 34 20.29 3.80 0.12
CA PHE A 34 19.60 4.16 1.38
C PHE A 34 20.51 4.73 2.48
N ARG A 35 21.69 5.24 2.13
CA ARG A 35 22.67 5.79 3.09
C ARG A 35 22.49 7.28 3.37
N THR A 36 21.78 7.98 2.49
CA THR A 36 21.51 9.41 2.61
C THR A 36 20.05 9.62 2.93
N ARG A 37 19.76 10.22 4.10
CA ARG A 37 18.42 10.70 4.43
C ARG A 37 18.17 12.03 3.72
N THR A 38 17.18 12.06 2.83
CA THR A 38 16.81 13.23 2.02
C THR A 38 15.68 14.03 2.63
N LEU A 39 14.89 13.43 3.53
CA LEU A 39 13.82 14.10 4.26
C LEU A 39 13.68 13.56 5.68
N GLU A 40 13.44 14.46 6.62
CA GLU A 40 13.08 14.17 8.01
C GLU A 40 12.27 15.34 8.55
N VAL A 41 10.96 15.17 8.63
CA VAL A 41 10.05 16.25 9.04
C VAL A 41 8.93 15.72 9.92
N GLY A 42 8.64 16.43 11.00
CA GLY A 42 7.39 16.26 11.74
C GLY A 42 6.24 16.85 10.94
N THR A 43 5.12 16.15 10.86
CA THR A 43 3.94 16.55 10.07
C THR A 43 2.91 17.25 10.93
N THR A 44 1.83 17.78 10.33
CA THR A 44 0.72 18.34 11.10
C THR A 44 -0.12 17.28 11.85
N PHE A 45 0.13 15.97 11.68
CA PHE A 45 -0.58 14.91 12.43
C PHE A 45 0.01 14.70 13.82
N ILE A 46 -0.85 14.55 14.82
CA ILE A 46 -0.45 13.96 16.11
C ILE A 46 -0.32 12.44 15.95
N SER A 47 0.47 11.82 16.81
CA SER A 47 0.61 10.36 16.84
C SER A 47 -0.71 9.67 17.18
N GLU A 48 -1.24 8.91 16.23
CA GLU A 48 -2.42 8.06 16.39
C GLU A 48 -2.15 6.65 15.84
N ASP A 49 -2.73 5.63 16.48
CA ASP A 49 -2.64 4.21 16.09
C ASP A 49 -4.00 3.66 15.62
N ASN A 50 -4.97 4.54 15.34
CA ASN A 50 -6.37 4.22 15.07
C ASN A 50 -6.73 4.21 13.57
N GLY A 51 -5.72 4.00 12.70
CA GLY A 51 -5.86 4.03 11.25
C GLY A 51 -4.64 3.47 10.51
N THR A 52 -4.63 3.67 9.20
CA THR A 52 -3.54 3.26 8.30
C THR A 52 -2.89 4.49 7.68
N TRP A 53 -1.56 4.47 7.58
CA TRP A 53 -0.75 5.53 6.97
C TRP A 53 -0.25 5.11 5.60
N GLN A 54 -0.28 6.02 4.63
CA GLN A 54 0.23 5.80 3.28
C GLN A 54 0.95 7.04 2.76
N LEU A 55 1.91 6.82 1.87
CA LEU A 55 2.54 7.87 1.09
C LEU A 55 2.19 7.64 -0.37
N ILE A 56 1.46 8.58 -0.97
CA ILE A 56 0.99 8.50 -2.36
C ILE A 56 0.78 9.91 -2.89
N ASP A 57 1.13 10.15 -4.15
CA ASP A 57 0.90 11.44 -4.81
C ASP A 57 -0.61 11.64 -4.99
N ALA A 58 -1.22 12.47 -4.13
CA ALA A 58 -2.66 12.63 -4.05
C ALA A 58 -3.15 13.89 -4.74
N ASP A 59 -2.28 14.87 -4.95
CA ASP A 59 -2.58 16.11 -5.68
C ASP A 59 -1.94 16.19 -7.08
N GLY A 60 -1.17 15.18 -7.48
CA GLY A 60 -0.59 15.04 -8.82
C GLY A 60 0.66 15.89 -9.04
N ASP A 61 1.33 16.34 -7.97
CA ASP A 61 2.52 17.17 -8.03
C ASP A 61 3.84 16.38 -8.20
N GLY A 62 3.76 15.06 -8.25
CA GLY A 62 4.89 14.15 -8.37
C GLY A 62 5.61 13.87 -7.04
N ARG A 63 5.06 14.28 -5.90
CA ARG A 63 5.62 14.05 -4.55
C ARG A 63 4.60 13.27 -3.70
N PRO A 64 5.01 12.17 -3.03
CA PRO A 64 4.09 11.41 -2.21
C PRO A 64 3.57 12.20 -0.99
N ASP A 65 2.27 12.48 -0.98
CA ASP A 65 1.53 13.09 0.13
C ASP A 65 1.28 12.10 1.26
N LEU A 66 1.17 12.61 2.49
CA LEU A 66 0.89 11.76 3.65
C LEU A 66 -0.61 11.59 3.82
N VAL A 67 -1.09 10.39 3.53
CA VAL A 67 -2.49 9.98 3.70
C VAL A 67 -2.66 9.23 5.02
N TYR A 68 -3.69 9.60 5.76
CA TYR A 68 -4.17 8.90 6.94
C TYR A 68 -5.61 8.44 6.76
N ILE A 69 -5.81 7.13 6.76
CA ILE A 69 -7.13 6.49 6.69
C ILE A 69 -7.50 6.08 8.11
N LYS A 70 -8.25 6.94 8.79
CA LYS A 70 -8.66 6.75 10.19
C LYS A 70 -9.89 5.85 10.26
N THR A 71 -9.77 4.72 10.95
CA THR A 71 -10.79 3.67 10.98
C THR A 71 -11.43 3.50 12.34
N ARG A 72 -10.84 4.01 13.42
CA ARG A 72 -11.37 3.93 14.78
C ARG A 72 -11.34 5.30 15.45
N ASN A 73 -12.24 5.54 16.39
CA ASN A 73 -12.37 6.82 17.11
C ASN A 73 -12.49 8.03 16.17
N THR A 74 -13.28 7.89 15.10
CA THR A 74 -13.48 8.92 14.08
C THR A 74 -14.53 9.94 14.53
N GLY A 75 -14.37 11.20 14.11
CA GLY A 75 -15.28 12.29 14.49
C GLY A 75 -16.64 12.20 13.78
N THR A 76 -16.67 11.60 12.60
CA THR A 76 -17.85 11.45 11.73
C THR A 76 -18.63 10.16 11.98
N GLY A 77 -18.11 9.22 12.78
CA GLY A 77 -18.68 7.87 12.90
C GLY A 77 -18.60 7.04 11.60
N ARG A 78 -17.75 7.48 10.67
CA ARG A 78 -17.39 6.84 9.41
C ARG A 78 -15.86 6.73 9.32
N VAL A 79 -15.34 5.94 8.40
CA VAL A 79 -13.90 5.99 8.06
C VAL A 79 -13.60 7.38 7.53
N GLU A 80 -12.49 7.99 7.98
CA GLU A 80 -12.07 9.33 7.57
C GLU A 80 -10.76 9.25 6.78
N VAL A 81 -10.65 10.06 5.73
CA VAL A 81 -9.42 10.24 4.96
C VAL A 81 -8.90 11.64 5.20
N HIS A 82 -7.65 11.74 5.66
CA HIS A 82 -6.93 12.99 5.84
C HIS A 82 -5.67 12.96 4.98
N ILE A 83 -5.37 14.04 4.26
CA ILE A 83 -4.20 14.13 3.38
C ILE A 83 -3.42 15.39 3.71
N ALA A 84 -2.10 15.24 3.94
CA ALA A 84 -1.17 16.34 4.13
C ALA A 84 -0.24 16.46 2.91
N SER A 85 -0.15 17.65 2.32
CA SER A 85 0.62 17.83 1.08
C SER A 85 2.13 17.81 1.32
N ALA A 86 2.86 17.03 0.53
CA ALA A 86 4.31 16.96 0.53
C ALA A 86 4.95 18.29 0.11
N SER A 87 4.31 19.06 -0.78
CA SER A 87 4.75 20.41 -1.19
C SER A 87 4.91 21.38 0.01
N SER A 88 4.12 21.16 1.06
CA SER A 88 4.13 21.92 2.31
C SER A 88 5.03 21.32 3.39
N ASN A 89 5.85 20.31 3.08
CA ASN A 89 6.50 19.42 4.06
C ASN A 89 5.49 18.85 5.07
N TYR A 90 4.32 18.43 4.58
CA TYR A 90 3.23 17.85 5.36
C TYR A 90 2.65 18.76 6.46
N GLN A 91 2.80 20.08 6.33
CA GLN A 91 2.24 21.07 7.26
C GLN A 91 0.83 21.53 6.90
N THR A 92 0.40 21.33 5.65
CA THR A 92 -0.93 21.72 5.18
C THR A 92 -1.78 20.49 4.90
N ARG A 93 -2.96 20.42 5.54
CA ARG A 93 -4.03 19.46 5.21
C ARG A 93 -4.74 19.91 3.95
N ILE A 94 -4.70 19.08 2.90
CA ILE A 94 -5.39 19.35 1.62
C ILE A 94 -6.73 18.62 1.51
N LEU A 95 -6.95 17.60 2.34
CA LEU A 95 -8.23 16.89 2.44
C LEU A 95 -8.45 16.39 3.86
N GLU A 96 -9.67 16.55 4.39
CA GLU A 96 -10.15 15.94 5.63
C GLU A 96 -11.65 15.65 5.48
N THR A 97 -12.03 14.39 5.35
CA THR A 97 -13.43 14.05 5.08
C THR A 97 -13.81 12.66 5.60
N GLY A 98 -15.03 12.53 6.12
CA GLY A 98 -15.63 11.22 6.38
C GLY A 98 -16.11 10.59 5.07
N THR A 99 -16.07 9.27 4.98
CA THR A 99 -16.42 8.52 3.77
C THR A 99 -17.75 7.80 3.92
N THR A 100 -18.21 7.13 2.86
CA THR A 100 -19.39 6.25 2.92
C THR A 100 -19.13 4.94 3.69
N PHE A 101 -17.89 4.62 4.08
CA PHE A 101 -17.56 3.42 4.86
C PHE A 101 -17.83 3.58 6.36
N TYR A 102 -18.43 2.55 6.95
CA TYR A 102 -18.43 2.39 8.40
C TYR A 102 -17.03 1.97 8.90
N PRO A 103 -16.66 2.34 10.13
CA PRO A 103 -15.48 1.82 10.81
C PRO A 103 -15.40 0.29 10.77
N GLU A 104 -14.39 -0.25 10.06
CA GLU A 104 -14.16 -1.69 9.91
C GLU A 104 -12.64 -2.01 10.00
N ASP A 105 -12.29 -3.13 10.64
CA ASP A 105 -10.90 -3.59 10.91
C ASP A 105 -10.61 -5.01 10.36
N ASN A 106 -11.49 -5.52 9.52
CA ASN A 106 -11.48 -6.87 8.95
C ASN A 106 -10.92 -6.92 7.52
N GLY A 107 -10.06 -5.97 7.16
CA GLY A 107 -9.48 -5.85 5.83
C GLY A 107 -8.30 -4.89 5.78
N VAL A 108 -7.91 -4.53 4.55
CA VAL A 108 -6.80 -3.63 4.24
C VAL A 108 -7.33 -2.41 3.49
N TRP A 109 -6.88 -1.22 3.90
CA TRP A 109 -7.24 0.05 3.27
C TRP A 109 -6.13 0.52 2.34
N GLN A 110 -6.48 0.97 1.14
CA GLN A 110 -5.55 1.48 0.13
C GLN A 110 -6.15 2.65 -0.64
N MET A 111 -5.27 3.47 -1.22
CA MET A 111 -5.63 4.54 -2.13
C MET A 111 -4.99 4.28 -3.49
N ALA A 112 -5.75 4.43 -4.56
CA ALA A 112 -5.27 4.39 -5.93
C ALA A 112 -6.31 5.04 -6.86
N ASP A 113 -5.89 5.56 -8.01
CA ASP A 113 -6.82 6.00 -9.07
C ASP A 113 -7.41 4.76 -9.75
N PHE A 114 -8.57 4.30 -9.27
CA PHE A 114 -9.17 3.03 -9.66
C PHE A 114 -9.99 3.15 -10.95
N ASP A 115 -10.60 4.31 -11.19
CA ASP A 115 -11.42 4.58 -12.37
C ASP A 115 -10.76 5.50 -13.42
N HIS A 116 -9.49 5.84 -13.23
CA HIS A 116 -8.66 6.66 -14.14
C HIS A 116 -9.18 8.09 -14.33
N ASP A 117 -9.79 8.66 -13.30
CA ASP A 117 -10.29 10.04 -13.32
C ASP A 117 -9.26 11.07 -12.84
N GLY A 118 -8.05 10.61 -12.50
CA GLY A 118 -6.95 11.43 -12.01
C GLY A 118 -7.07 11.81 -10.53
N LYS A 119 -7.98 11.20 -9.77
CA LYS A 119 -8.08 11.37 -8.32
C LYS A 119 -8.01 10.01 -7.64
N LEU A 120 -7.34 9.96 -6.50
CA LEU A 120 -7.27 8.74 -5.72
C LEU A 120 -8.63 8.34 -5.16
N ASP A 121 -9.01 7.09 -5.40
CA ASP A 121 -10.16 6.42 -4.82
C ASP A 121 -9.77 5.68 -3.54
N LEU A 122 -10.74 5.52 -2.62
CA LEU A 122 -10.54 4.76 -1.40
C LEU A 122 -10.96 3.31 -1.63
N ILE A 123 -10.00 2.41 -1.53
CA ILE A 123 -10.16 0.97 -1.74
C ILE A 123 -10.12 0.25 -0.39
N TYR A 124 -11.09 -0.62 -0.16
CA TYR A 124 -11.14 -1.53 0.97
C TYR A 124 -11.14 -2.99 0.49
N ILE A 125 -10.04 -3.69 0.79
CA ILE A 125 -9.90 -5.12 0.54
C ILE A 125 -10.35 -5.84 1.81
N LYS A 126 -11.62 -6.24 1.85
CA LYS A 126 -12.23 -6.90 3.01
C LYS A 126 -11.89 -8.38 2.99
N THR A 127 -11.14 -8.83 3.99
CA THR A 127 -10.54 -10.18 4.00
C THR A 127 -11.20 -11.12 5.01
N ARG A 128 -12.00 -10.62 5.94
CA ARG A 128 -12.71 -11.42 6.96
C ARG A 128 -14.14 -10.92 7.12
N ASN A 129 -15.06 -11.77 7.57
CA ASN A 129 -16.48 -11.45 7.77
C ASN A 129 -17.14 -10.81 6.52
N THR A 130 -16.80 -11.36 5.35
CA THR A 130 -17.27 -10.95 4.02
C THR A 130 -18.65 -11.52 3.72
N GLY A 131 -19.51 -10.77 3.03
CA GLY A 131 -20.87 -11.22 2.69
C GLY A 131 -20.90 -12.37 1.68
N THR A 132 -19.89 -12.45 0.81
CA THR A 132 -19.74 -13.45 -0.26
C THR A 132 -19.02 -14.74 0.18
N GLY A 133 -18.47 -14.76 1.40
CA GLY A 133 -17.55 -15.83 1.84
C GLY A 133 -16.20 -15.86 1.10
N LYS A 134 -15.93 -14.83 0.30
CA LYS A 134 -14.72 -14.58 -0.48
C LYS A 134 -14.14 -13.23 -0.11
N VAL A 135 -12.87 -12.97 -0.40
CA VAL A 135 -12.30 -11.62 -0.27
C VAL A 135 -13.11 -10.67 -1.16
N GLU A 136 -13.46 -9.50 -0.62
CA GLU A 136 -14.25 -8.48 -1.32
C GLU A 136 -13.41 -7.23 -1.57
N VAL A 137 -13.62 -6.59 -2.71
CA VAL A 137 -13.03 -5.29 -3.04
C VAL A 137 -14.16 -4.28 -3.12
N HIS A 138 -14.11 -3.29 -2.23
CA HIS A 138 -15.03 -2.15 -2.21
C HIS A 138 -14.27 -0.88 -2.54
N VAL A 139 -14.81 -0.04 -3.42
CA VAL A 139 -14.17 1.20 -3.87
C VAL A 139 -15.13 2.36 -3.72
N ALA A 140 -14.68 3.45 -3.12
CA ALA A 140 -15.38 4.74 -3.09
C ALA A 140 -14.62 5.79 -3.89
N SER A 141 -15.35 6.51 -4.74
CA SER A 141 -14.77 7.46 -5.69
C SER A 141 -14.18 8.70 -5.03
N GLY A 142 -12.93 9.04 -5.35
CA GLY A 142 -12.25 10.27 -4.98
C GLY A 142 -12.93 11.52 -5.54
N ALA A 143 -13.45 11.47 -6.77
CA ALA A 143 -14.27 12.56 -7.35
C ALA A 143 -15.47 12.94 -6.48
N SER A 144 -16.07 11.95 -5.82
CA SER A 144 -17.20 12.18 -4.92
C SER A 144 -16.78 12.56 -3.50
N LYS A 145 -15.48 12.75 -3.21
CA LYS A 145 -14.92 12.79 -1.85
C LYS A 145 -15.34 11.56 -1.03
N PHE A 146 -15.23 10.40 -1.67
CA PHE A 146 -15.53 9.08 -1.10
C PHE A 146 -16.99 8.89 -0.64
N GLN A 147 -17.95 9.63 -1.22
CA GLN A 147 -19.38 9.49 -0.90
C GLN A 147 -20.11 8.48 -1.80
N THR A 148 -19.57 8.18 -2.98
CA THR A 148 -20.14 7.24 -3.95
C THR A 148 -19.33 5.96 -4.00
N ARG A 149 -19.99 4.82 -3.79
CA ARG A 149 -19.45 3.49 -4.09
C ARG A 149 -19.43 3.27 -5.60
N ILE A 150 -18.26 2.95 -6.14
CA ILE A 150 -18.10 2.65 -7.58
C ILE A 150 -17.86 1.17 -7.86
N GLN A 151 -17.47 0.39 -6.85
CA GLN A 151 -17.37 -1.06 -6.96
C GLN A 151 -17.56 -1.74 -5.60
N GLU A 152 -18.29 -2.86 -5.57
CA GLU A 152 -18.45 -3.73 -4.39
C GLU A 152 -18.62 -5.18 -4.86
N VAL A 153 -17.53 -5.94 -4.91
CA VAL A 153 -17.51 -7.27 -5.55
C VAL A 153 -16.77 -8.30 -4.70
N GLY A 154 -17.25 -9.55 -4.72
CA GLY A 154 -16.46 -10.70 -4.27
C GLY A 154 -15.45 -11.11 -5.33
N THR A 155 -14.34 -11.70 -4.90
CA THR A 155 -13.25 -12.14 -5.78
C THR A 155 -13.12 -13.67 -5.78
N THR A 156 -12.22 -14.21 -6.61
CA THR A 156 -11.89 -15.64 -6.58
C THR A 156 -11.17 -16.08 -5.29
N PHE A 157 -10.56 -15.16 -4.53
CA PHE A 157 -9.82 -15.47 -3.30
C PHE A 157 -10.71 -15.86 -2.11
N TYR A 158 -10.30 -16.91 -1.40
CA TYR A 158 -10.85 -17.19 -0.08
C TYR A 158 -10.23 -16.27 0.99
N PRO A 159 -10.97 -15.93 2.06
CA PRO A 159 -10.46 -15.24 3.23
C PRO A 159 -9.17 -15.86 3.79
N GLU A 160 -8.06 -15.13 3.72
CA GLU A 160 -6.74 -15.55 4.19
C GLU A 160 -6.05 -14.38 4.91
N ASN A 161 -5.30 -14.67 5.99
CA ASN A 161 -4.67 -13.68 6.88
C ASN A 161 -3.15 -13.87 7.06
N ASN A 162 -2.53 -14.63 6.16
CA ASN A 162 -1.16 -15.13 6.16
C ASN A 162 -0.32 -14.51 5.02
N GLY A 163 -0.61 -13.25 4.68
CA GLY A 163 0.04 -12.55 3.58
C GLY A 163 -0.33 -11.07 3.52
N ALA A 164 0.14 -10.40 2.48
CA ALA A 164 -0.14 -9.00 2.19
C ALA A 164 -1.03 -8.86 0.95
N TRP A 165 -1.98 -7.93 1.01
CA TRP A 165 -2.90 -7.61 -0.09
C TRP A 165 -2.51 -6.28 -0.72
N GLN A 166 -2.58 -6.19 -2.05
CA GLN A 166 -2.23 -4.97 -2.78
C GLN A 166 -3.05 -4.83 -4.07
N MET A 167 -3.41 -3.60 -4.40
CA MET A 167 -3.91 -3.20 -5.71
C MET A 167 -2.73 -2.77 -6.58
N VAL A 168 -2.58 -3.42 -7.74
CA VAL A 168 -1.48 -3.15 -8.68
C VAL A 168 -1.93 -3.39 -10.11
N ASP A 169 -1.43 -2.64 -11.09
CA ASP A 169 -1.61 -2.96 -12.51
C ASP A 169 -0.54 -3.99 -12.91
N PHE A 170 -0.82 -5.29 -12.74
CA PHE A 170 0.18 -6.35 -12.87
C PHE A 170 0.45 -6.69 -14.34
N ASP A 171 -0.59 -6.70 -15.17
CA ASP A 171 -0.49 -7.02 -16.60
C ASP A 171 -0.41 -5.78 -17.52
N ARG A 172 -0.38 -4.58 -16.94
CA ARG A 172 -0.24 -3.28 -17.63
C ARG A 172 -1.42 -2.99 -18.56
N ASP A 173 -2.60 -3.50 -18.25
CA ASP A 173 -3.83 -3.21 -19.00
C ASP A 173 -4.51 -1.90 -18.56
N GLY A 174 -3.93 -1.24 -17.55
CA GLY A 174 -4.42 -0.03 -16.93
C GLY A 174 -5.30 -0.31 -15.72
N LYS A 175 -5.98 -1.44 -15.63
CA LYS A 175 -6.90 -1.73 -14.51
C LYS A 175 -6.15 -2.36 -13.36
N LEU A 176 -6.46 -1.89 -12.15
CA LEU A 176 -5.86 -2.46 -10.95
C LEU A 176 -6.32 -3.90 -10.72
N ASP A 177 -5.35 -4.81 -10.68
CA ASP A 177 -5.47 -6.19 -10.26
C ASP A 177 -5.37 -6.33 -8.75
N LEU A 178 -5.96 -7.40 -8.22
CA LEU A 178 -5.84 -7.74 -6.80
C LEU A 178 -4.72 -8.77 -6.62
N ALA A 179 -3.61 -8.31 -6.06
CA ALA A 179 -2.46 -9.14 -5.71
C ALA A 179 -2.52 -9.60 -4.24
N TYR A 180 -2.11 -10.85 -4.02
CA TYR A 180 -1.92 -11.45 -2.71
C TYR A 180 -0.54 -12.09 -2.63
N ILE A 181 0.29 -11.54 -1.75
CA ILE A 181 1.62 -12.06 -1.43
C ILE A 181 1.48 -12.95 -0.20
N LYS A 182 1.37 -14.26 -0.41
CA LYS A 182 1.19 -15.26 0.64
C LYS A 182 2.54 -15.61 1.24
N THR A 183 2.70 -15.41 2.55
CA THR A 183 4.00 -15.51 3.23
C THR A 183 4.05 -16.59 4.29
N GLN A 184 2.93 -17.23 4.63
CA GLN A 184 2.88 -18.35 5.56
C GLN A 184 1.89 -19.41 5.07
N ASN A 185 2.08 -20.66 5.49
CA ASN A 185 1.23 -21.80 5.09
C ASN A 185 1.08 -21.89 3.55
N THR A 186 2.18 -21.66 2.83
CA THR A 186 2.23 -21.70 1.38
C THR A 186 2.36 -23.14 0.88
N GLY A 187 1.77 -23.44 -0.28
CA GLY A 187 1.82 -24.78 -0.86
C GLY A 187 3.23 -25.16 -1.34
N THR A 188 4.02 -24.16 -1.73
CA THR A 188 5.40 -24.30 -2.22
C THR A 188 6.47 -24.29 -1.12
N GLY A 189 6.12 -23.93 0.12
CA GLY A 189 7.09 -23.68 1.20
C GLY A 189 7.95 -22.42 0.99
N LYS A 190 7.61 -21.60 -0.01
CA LYS A 190 8.22 -20.31 -0.35
C LYS A 190 7.15 -19.22 -0.32
N VAL A 191 7.55 -17.96 -0.37
CA VAL A 191 6.58 -16.87 -0.58
C VAL A 191 5.92 -17.08 -1.95
N GLU A 192 4.60 -16.91 -2.03
CA GLU A 192 3.84 -17.05 -3.27
C GLU A 192 3.18 -15.72 -3.65
N VAL A 193 3.13 -15.44 -4.96
CA VAL A 193 2.39 -14.30 -5.51
C VAL A 193 1.20 -14.84 -6.30
N HIS A 194 0.02 -14.39 -5.91
CA HIS A 194 -1.25 -14.72 -6.53
C HIS A 194 -1.93 -13.45 -7.00
N VAL A 195 -2.41 -13.38 -8.25
CA VAL A 195 -3.04 -12.17 -8.82
C VAL A 195 -4.37 -12.52 -9.47
N ALA A 196 -5.42 -11.77 -9.12
CA ALA A 196 -6.71 -11.80 -9.80
C ALA A 196 -6.88 -10.57 -10.69
N SER A 197 -7.29 -10.76 -11.94
CA SER A 197 -7.35 -9.67 -12.93
C SER A 197 -8.49 -8.67 -12.67
N GLY A 198 -8.17 -7.39 -12.62
CA GLY A 198 -9.12 -6.27 -12.55
C GLY A 198 -10.00 -6.21 -13.80
N SER A 199 -9.46 -6.52 -14.98
CA SER A 199 -10.23 -6.65 -16.23
C SER A 199 -11.34 -7.70 -16.17
N SER A 200 -11.17 -8.75 -15.36
CA SER A 200 -12.19 -9.76 -15.10
C SER A 200 -13.10 -9.45 -13.91
N THR A 201 -12.96 -8.28 -13.29
CA THR A 201 -13.55 -7.95 -11.98
C THR A 201 -13.18 -9.02 -10.93
N TYR A 202 -11.90 -9.41 -10.93
CA TYR A 202 -11.28 -10.40 -10.05
C TYR A 202 -11.88 -11.82 -10.09
N ASN A 203 -12.51 -12.20 -11.21
CA ASN A 203 -13.03 -13.56 -11.42
C ASN A 203 -11.99 -14.52 -12.01
N ALA A 204 -10.91 -14.02 -12.62
CA ALA A 204 -9.85 -14.81 -13.21
C ALA A 204 -8.52 -14.66 -12.46
N ARG A 205 -7.84 -15.78 -12.18
CA ARG A 205 -6.44 -15.81 -11.73
C ARG A 205 -5.53 -15.63 -12.94
N VAL A 206 -4.64 -14.64 -12.89
CA VAL A 206 -3.63 -14.40 -13.93
C VAL A 206 -2.22 -14.76 -13.50
N GLN A 207 -1.98 -14.91 -12.19
CA GLN A 207 -0.71 -15.35 -11.64
C GLN A 207 -0.93 -16.20 -10.40
N GLU A 208 -0.26 -17.35 -10.28
CA GLU A 208 -0.18 -18.18 -9.07
C GLU A 208 1.20 -18.88 -9.06
N VAL A 209 2.19 -18.31 -8.36
CA VAL A 209 3.59 -18.78 -8.43
C VAL A 209 4.31 -18.74 -7.09
N GLY A 210 5.12 -19.76 -6.83
CA GLY A 210 6.11 -19.76 -5.74
C GLY A 210 7.39 -19.03 -6.15
N THR A 211 7.91 -18.20 -5.26
CA THR A 211 9.07 -17.34 -5.52
C THR A 211 10.36 -17.98 -4.98
N THR A 212 11.48 -17.28 -5.14
CA THR A 212 12.76 -17.69 -4.56
C THR A 212 12.87 -17.42 -3.07
N PHE A 213 12.00 -16.57 -2.51
CA PHE A 213 12.05 -16.15 -1.12
C PHE A 213 11.54 -17.21 -0.15
N ASN A 214 12.26 -17.38 0.95
CA ASN A 214 11.74 -18.11 2.10
C ASN A 214 10.61 -17.31 2.76
N THR A 215 9.69 -18.03 3.39
CA THR A 215 8.62 -17.44 4.20
C THR A 215 9.21 -16.70 5.41
N GLU A 216 9.03 -15.38 5.47
CA GLU A 216 9.51 -14.50 6.54
C GLU A 216 8.42 -13.50 6.94
N ASN A 217 8.28 -13.23 8.25
CA ASN A 217 7.21 -12.40 8.84
C ASN A 217 7.73 -11.20 9.67
N ASN A 218 9.01 -10.87 9.53
CA ASN A 218 9.74 -9.84 10.25
C ASN A 218 10.02 -8.60 9.39
N GLY A 219 9.10 -8.29 8.49
CA GLY A 219 9.21 -7.19 7.54
C GLY A 219 7.91 -6.97 6.75
N PHE A 220 8.02 -6.17 5.70
CA PHE A 220 6.92 -5.80 4.82
C PHE A 220 7.16 -6.35 3.42
N TRP A 221 6.13 -6.92 2.82
CA TRP A 221 6.13 -7.43 1.45
C TRP A 221 5.29 -6.51 0.56
N GLY A 222 5.74 -6.25 -0.65
CA GLY A 222 5.01 -5.47 -1.65
C GLY A 222 5.49 -5.78 -3.07
N LEU A 223 4.67 -5.40 -4.03
CA LEU A 223 5.01 -5.35 -5.45
C LEU A 223 5.25 -3.88 -5.85
N SER A 224 6.38 -3.60 -6.50
CA SER A 224 6.66 -2.28 -7.12
C SER A 224 7.61 -2.44 -8.30
N ASP A 225 7.60 -1.51 -9.24
CA ASP A 225 8.59 -1.44 -10.34
C ASP A 225 9.90 -0.83 -9.81
N PHE A 226 10.55 -1.56 -8.89
CA PHE A 226 11.65 -1.05 -8.07
C PHE A 226 12.87 -0.64 -8.89
N ASN A 227 13.07 -1.27 -10.05
CA ASN A 227 14.20 -1.04 -10.95
C ASN A 227 13.84 -0.19 -12.19
N HIS A 228 12.59 0.26 -12.31
CA HIS A 228 12.04 1.02 -13.44
C HIS A 228 12.18 0.33 -14.82
N ASP A 229 12.07 -0.99 -14.87
CA ASP A 229 11.98 -1.76 -16.12
C ASP A 229 10.53 -1.96 -16.60
N GLY A 230 9.58 -1.46 -15.81
CA GLY A 230 8.14 -1.52 -16.03
C GLY A 230 7.52 -2.80 -15.47
N VAL A 231 8.28 -3.83 -15.11
CA VAL A 231 7.77 -5.10 -14.57
C VAL A 231 7.75 -4.97 -13.05
N LEU A 232 6.64 -5.39 -12.43
CA LEU A 232 6.59 -5.39 -10.97
C LEU A 232 7.57 -6.42 -10.38
N ASP A 233 8.40 -5.95 -9.48
CA ASP A 233 9.32 -6.73 -8.66
C ASP A 233 8.67 -7.09 -7.33
N LEU A 234 9.08 -8.23 -6.76
CA LEU A 234 8.73 -8.57 -5.37
C LEU A 234 9.75 -7.96 -4.42
N VAL A 235 9.30 -7.02 -3.60
CA VAL A 235 10.12 -6.28 -2.64
C VAL A 235 9.82 -6.76 -1.22
N TYR A 236 10.88 -7.01 -0.46
CA TYR A 236 10.83 -7.35 0.96
C TYR A 236 11.68 -6.39 1.78
N ILE A 237 11.02 -5.62 2.65
CA ILE A 237 11.67 -4.68 3.58
C ILE A 237 11.73 -5.35 4.95
N LYS A 238 12.87 -5.94 5.28
CA LYS A 238 13.13 -6.64 6.54
C LYS A 238 13.52 -5.63 7.61
N THR A 239 12.76 -5.59 8.71
CA THR A 239 12.93 -4.58 9.77
C THR A 239 13.33 -5.17 11.12
N GLN A 240 13.19 -6.49 11.30
CA GLN A 240 13.56 -7.19 12.54
C GLN A 240 14.39 -8.43 12.22
N ASN A 241 15.25 -8.84 13.16
CA ASN A 241 16.15 -9.99 13.00
C ASN A 241 16.97 -9.92 11.69
N THR A 242 17.45 -8.73 11.37
CA THR A 242 18.26 -8.47 10.17
C THR A 242 19.69 -8.93 10.41
N GLY A 243 20.35 -9.44 9.36
CA GLY A 243 21.75 -9.88 9.44
C GLY A 243 22.72 -8.72 9.60
N THR A 244 22.31 -7.52 9.17
CA THR A 244 23.12 -6.29 9.21
C THR A 244 22.91 -5.45 10.48
N GLY A 245 21.88 -5.74 11.28
CA GLY A 245 21.46 -4.86 12.39
C GLY A 245 20.82 -3.54 11.95
N SER A 246 20.55 -3.38 10.64
CA SER A 246 19.82 -2.25 10.03
C SER A 246 18.65 -2.80 9.20
N VAL A 247 17.77 -1.93 8.68
CA VAL A 247 16.74 -2.32 7.72
C VAL A 247 17.39 -2.87 6.45
N GLU A 248 16.86 -3.98 5.91
CA GLU A 248 17.36 -4.59 4.67
C GLU A 248 16.26 -4.60 3.62
N VAL A 249 16.58 -4.16 2.41
CA VAL A 249 15.69 -4.22 1.25
C VAL A 249 16.17 -5.36 0.36
N HIS A 250 15.32 -6.36 0.16
CA HIS A 250 15.56 -7.51 -0.71
C HIS A 250 14.59 -7.46 -1.87
N VAL A 251 15.09 -7.67 -3.09
CA VAL A 251 14.28 -7.57 -4.31
C VAL A 251 14.47 -8.82 -5.14
N ALA A 252 13.37 -9.45 -5.56
CA ALA A 252 13.38 -10.44 -6.61
C ALA A 252 12.72 -9.85 -7.85
N SER A 253 13.52 -9.70 -8.91
CA SER A 253 13.01 -9.05 -10.11
C SER A 253 11.90 -9.85 -10.78
N GLY A 254 10.90 -9.12 -11.27
CA GLY A 254 9.88 -9.66 -12.15
C GLY A 254 10.51 -10.25 -13.42
N ARG A 255 9.79 -11.16 -14.08
CA ARG A 255 10.17 -11.66 -15.40
C ARG A 255 9.22 -11.08 -16.43
N SER A 256 9.78 -10.51 -17.50
CA SER A 256 9.09 -10.15 -18.73
C SER A 256 8.58 -11.37 -19.49
#